data_AF-A0A1V2HZJ9-F1
#
_entry.id   AF-A0A1V2HZJ9-F1
#
_cell.length_a   1.000
_cell.length_b   1.000
_cell.length_c   1.000
_cell.angle_alpha   90.00
_cell.angle_beta   90.00
_cell.angle_gamma   90.00
#
_symmetry.space_group_name_H-M   'P 1'
#
loop_
_entity.id
_entity.type
_entity.pdbx_description
1 polymer ?
#
loop_
_entity_poly.entity_id
_entity_poly.type
_entity_poly.pdbx_seq_one_letter_code
_entity_poly.pdbx_strand_id
1 'polypeptide(L)'
;MNDAFDELRAAGVAVSRACTFTGRSRATHYCHTAPGGRLHGPWPARRSPPAALGETERSRVLAVMNSPGYQDLAIPQVWARELDAGRY
;
A
#
# COMPACT_ATOMS: atom_id res chain seq x y z
N MET A 1 13.45 -15.56 6.25
CA MET A 1 12.34 -16.55 6.17
C MET A 1 12.33 -17.28 4.82
N ASN A 2 13.51 -17.58 4.25
CA ASN A 2 13.68 -18.39 3.03
C ASN A 2 14.68 -19.53 3.27
N ASP A 3 15.57 -19.37 4.24
CA ASP A 3 16.70 -20.26 4.54
C ASP A 3 16.27 -21.73 4.74
N ALA A 4 15.26 -22.00 5.58
CA ALA A 4 14.75 -23.36 5.78
C ALA A 4 14.11 -23.98 4.53
N PHE A 5 13.51 -23.16 3.64
CA PHE A 5 12.97 -23.65 2.38
C PHE A 5 14.12 -24.01 1.42
N ASP A 6 15.14 -23.16 1.37
CA ASP A 6 16.29 -23.33 0.49
C ASP A 6 17.14 -24.56 0.91
N GLU A 7 17.31 -24.80 2.21
CA GLU A 7 17.95 -26.01 2.75
C GLU A 7 17.21 -27.30 2.33
N LEU A 8 15.88 -27.33 2.45
CA LEU A 8 15.06 -28.47 1.99
C LEU A 8 15.21 -28.67 0.47
N ARG A 9 15.28 -27.58 -0.31
CA ARG A 9 15.49 -27.65 -1.74
C ARG A 9 16.88 -28.19 -2.10
N ALA A 10 17.92 -27.76 -1.40
CA ALA A 10 19.28 -28.25 -1.54
C ALA A 10 19.40 -29.75 -1.20
N ALA A 11 18.63 -30.22 -0.21
CA ALA A 11 18.51 -31.64 0.14
C ALA A 11 17.66 -32.48 -0.84
N GLY A 12 17.19 -31.89 -1.96
CA GLY A 12 16.43 -32.61 -2.99
C GLY A 12 14.93 -32.76 -2.69
N VAL A 13 14.41 -32.13 -1.65
CA VAL A 13 12.97 -32.19 -1.32
C VAL A 13 12.16 -31.45 -2.39
N ALA A 14 11.09 -32.08 -2.88
CA ALA A 14 10.19 -31.47 -3.85
C ALA A 14 9.57 -30.16 -3.31
N VAL A 15 9.41 -29.16 -4.18
CA VAL A 15 8.85 -27.82 -3.85
C VAL A 15 7.54 -27.92 -3.07
N SER A 16 6.66 -28.86 -3.44
CA SER A 16 5.38 -29.06 -2.77
C SER A 16 5.55 -29.42 -1.29
N ARG A 17 6.42 -30.40 -0.97
CA ARG A 17 6.71 -30.83 0.40
C ARG A 17 7.44 -29.74 1.18
N ALA A 18 8.41 -29.08 0.56
CA ALA A 18 9.13 -27.97 1.20
C ALA A 18 8.19 -26.82 1.58
N CYS A 19 7.22 -26.48 0.70
CA CYS A 19 6.18 -25.48 0.99
C CYS A 19 5.30 -25.91 2.16
N THR A 20 4.87 -27.18 2.20
CA THR A 20 4.07 -27.72 3.32
C THR A 20 4.82 -27.64 4.65
N PHE A 21 6.10 -28.03 4.69
CA PHE A 21 6.88 -28.04 5.94
C PHE A 21 7.23 -26.65 6.45
N THR A 22 7.41 -25.68 5.55
CA THR A 22 7.77 -24.30 5.92
C THR A 22 6.57 -23.37 6.07
N GLY A 23 5.35 -23.87 5.81
CA GLY A 23 4.14 -23.04 5.77
C GLY A 23 4.11 -22.05 4.60
N ARG A 24 5.01 -22.18 3.62
CA ARG A 24 5.08 -21.30 2.45
C ARG A 24 3.96 -21.63 1.47
N SER A 25 3.27 -20.61 0.94
CA SER A 25 2.33 -20.81 -0.16
C SER A 25 3.04 -21.23 -1.45
N ARG A 26 2.58 -22.33 -2.06
CA ARG A 26 3.07 -22.79 -3.38
C ARG A 26 2.83 -21.74 -4.46
N ALA A 27 1.67 -21.08 -4.45
CA ALA A 27 1.35 -20.03 -5.41
C ALA A 27 2.35 -18.89 -5.31
N THR A 28 2.66 -18.42 -4.09
CA THR A 28 3.67 -17.39 -3.86
C THR A 28 5.06 -17.86 -4.29
N HIS A 29 5.46 -19.10 -4.00
CA HIS A 29 6.74 -19.63 -4.50
C HIS A 29 6.84 -19.50 -6.02
N TYR A 30 5.89 -20.06 -6.77
CA TYR A 30 5.94 -20.02 -8.24
C TYR A 30 5.79 -18.61 -8.82
N CYS A 31 4.96 -17.73 -8.24
CA CYS A 31 4.87 -16.35 -8.69
C CYS A 31 6.20 -15.58 -8.59
N HIS A 32 7.06 -15.95 -7.62
CA HIS A 32 8.35 -15.30 -7.40
C HIS A 32 9.51 -15.99 -8.16
N THR A 33 9.42 -17.29 -8.42
CA THR A 33 10.49 -18.07 -9.07
C THR A 33 10.24 -18.38 -10.55
N ALA A 34 9.08 -18.00 -11.10
CA ALA A 34 8.76 -18.22 -12.51
C ALA A 34 9.83 -17.61 -13.45
N PRO A 35 10.32 -18.38 -14.45
CA PRO A 35 11.22 -17.85 -15.47
C PRO A 35 10.54 -16.70 -16.22
N GLY A 36 11.19 -15.53 -16.26
CA GLY A 36 10.61 -14.29 -16.81
C GLY A 36 10.07 -13.32 -15.75
N GLY A 37 10.14 -13.67 -14.46
CA GLY A 37 9.68 -12.83 -13.37
C GLY A 37 8.15 -12.81 -13.26
N ARG A 38 7.60 -11.77 -12.63
CA ARG A 38 6.14 -11.61 -12.57
C ARG A 38 5.62 -11.39 -14.00
N LEU A 39 4.67 -12.24 -14.43
CA LEU A 39 4.06 -12.20 -15.77
C LEU A 39 3.57 -10.79 -16.15
N HIS A 40 2.97 -10.11 -15.17
CA HIS A 40 2.77 -8.67 -15.21
C HIS A 40 3.96 -8.07 -14.47
N GLY A 41 4.74 -7.25 -15.16
CA GLY A 41 5.88 -6.53 -14.57
C GLY A 41 5.48 -5.75 -13.31
N PRO A 42 6.40 -5.01 -12.69
CA PRO A 42 6.02 -4.16 -11.55
C PRO A 42 4.80 -3.32 -11.94
N TRP A 43 3.77 -3.33 -11.10
CA TRP A 43 2.57 -2.54 -11.35
C TRP A 43 3.02 -1.08 -11.57
N PRO A 44 2.60 -0.44 -12.67
CA PRO A 44 2.95 0.95 -12.90
C PRO A 44 2.44 1.79 -11.74
N ALA A 45 3.14 2.89 -11.45
CA ALA A 45 2.66 3.86 -10.48
C ALA A 45 1.23 4.24 -10.82
N ARG A 46 0.34 4.24 -9.82
CA ARG A 46 -1.05 4.63 -10.04
C ARG A 46 -1.07 6.08 -10.51
N ARG A 47 -1.79 6.33 -11.61
CA ARG A 47 -2.10 7.70 -12.03
C ARG A 47 -2.97 8.35 -10.96
N SER A 48 -2.71 9.62 -10.65
CA SER A 48 -3.57 10.41 -9.78
C SER A 48 -4.99 10.46 -10.37
N PRO A 49 -6.04 10.25 -9.55
CA PRO A 49 -7.41 10.39 -10.02
C PRO A 49 -7.69 11.85 -10.42
N PRO A 50 -8.69 12.10 -11.28
CA PRO A 50 -9.03 13.46 -11.73
C PRO A 50 -9.50 14.37 -10.58
N ALA A 51 -9.98 13.79 -9.48
CA ALA A 51 -10.38 14.51 -8.27
C ALA A 51 -9.24 14.65 -7.23
N ALA A 52 -8.01 14.24 -7.56
CA ALA A 52 -6.87 14.46 -6.67
C ALA A 52 -6.57 15.96 -6.59
N LEU A 53 -6.42 16.46 -5.35
CA LEU A 53 -5.96 17.82 -5.12
C LEU A 53 -4.56 18.01 -5.71
N GLY A 54 -4.38 19.09 -6.47
CA GLY A 54 -3.07 19.60 -6.85
C GLY A 54 -2.32 20.16 -5.63
N GLU A 55 -1.04 20.48 -5.83
CA GLU A 55 -0.18 20.97 -4.74
C GLU A 55 -0.71 22.27 -4.12
N THR A 56 -1.19 23.20 -4.94
CA THR A 56 -1.78 24.47 -4.49
C THR A 56 -3.05 24.24 -3.67
N GLU A 57 -3.91 23.33 -4.10
CA GLU A 57 -5.17 23.03 -3.42
C GLU A 57 -4.88 22.35 -2.08
N ARG A 58 -3.96 21.38 -2.07
CA ARG A 58 -3.49 20.72 -0.86
C ARG A 58 -2.91 21.72 0.14
N SER A 59 -2.09 22.66 -0.33
CA SER A 59 -1.51 23.71 0.50
C SER A 59 -2.58 24.60 1.16
N ARG A 60 -3.63 24.96 0.42
CA ARG A 60 -4.76 25.73 0.97
C ARG A 60 -5.51 24.96 2.06
N VAL A 61 -5.82 23.68 1.81
CA VAL A 61 -6.47 22.81 2.81
C VAL A 61 -5.61 22.70 4.07
N LEU A 62 -4.30 22.48 3.92
CA LEU A 62 -3.38 22.40 5.06
C LEU A 62 -3.30 23.72 5.84
N ALA A 63 -3.36 24.87 5.17
CA ALA A 63 -3.37 26.17 5.84
C ALA A 63 -4.63 26.35 6.72
N VAL A 64 -5.80 25.92 6.24
CA VAL A 64 -7.04 25.94 7.02
C VAL A 64 -6.94 24.99 8.21
N MET A 65 -6.55 23.74 7.97
CA MET A 65 -6.41 22.70 9.00
C MET A 65 -5.45 23.10 10.12
N ASN A 66 -4.36 23.79 9.79
CA ASN A 66 -3.36 24.23 10.75
C ASN A 66 -3.65 25.62 11.36
N SER A 67 -4.84 26.18 11.12
CA SER A 67 -5.21 27.46 11.71
C SER A 67 -5.46 27.32 13.23
N PRO A 68 -5.18 28.36 14.03
CA PRO A 68 -5.37 28.29 15.49
C PRO A 68 -6.80 27.91 15.91
N GLY A 69 -7.82 28.28 15.12
CA GLY A 69 -9.21 27.97 15.42
C GLY A 69 -9.58 26.48 15.33
N TYR A 70 -8.71 25.67 14.70
CA TYR A 70 -8.93 24.24 14.46
C TYR A 70 -7.89 23.33 15.12
N GLN A 71 -6.93 23.89 15.88
CA GLN A 71 -5.82 23.16 16.49
C GLN A 71 -6.26 21.96 17.36
N ASP A 72 -7.42 22.07 18.03
CA ASP A 72 -7.95 21.08 18.97
C ASP A 72 -9.12 20.27 18.37
N LEU A 73 -9.41 20.44 17.07
CA LEU A 73 -10.55 19.82 16.43
C LEU A 73 -10.13 18.62 15.57
N ALA A 74 -10.96 17.58 15.60
CA ALA A 74 -10.83 16.48 14.67
C ALA A 74 -11.21 16.91 13.25
N ILE A 75 -10.61 16.29 12.23
CA ILE A 75 -10.87 16.58 10.80
C ILE A 75 -12.38 16.65 10.47
N PRO A 76 -13.25 15.73 10.93
CA PRO A 76 -14.69 15.82 10.63
C PRO A 76 -15.37 17.07 11.23
N GLN A 77 -14.90 17.56 12.38
CA GLN A 77 -15.44 18.77 13.02
C GLN A 77 -15.03 20.03 12.26
N VAL A 78 -13.79 20.08 11.77
CA VAL A 78 -13.32 21.16 10.90
C VAL A 78 -14.14 21.19 9.61
N TRP A 79 -14.33 20.04 8.98
CA TRP A 79 -15.15 19.92 7.77
C TRP A 79 -16.59 20.40 7.98
N ALA A 80 -17.24 20.00 9.08
CA ALA A 80 -18.60 20.46 9.39
C ALA A 80 -18.65 21.98 9.59
N ARG A 81 -17.67 22.57 10.30
CA ARG A 81 -17.62 24.03 10.51
C ARG A 81 -17.38 24.83 9.23
N GLU A 82 -16.52 24.35 8.34
CA GLU A 82 -16.29 24.99 7.03
C GLU A 82 -17.57 24.97 6.19
N LEU A 83 -18.28 23.83 6.20
CA LEU A 83 -19.54 23.66 5.50
C LEU A 83 -20.64 24.57 6.06
N ASP A 84 -20.77 24.64 7.39
CA ASP A 84 -21.71 25.54 8.09
C ASP A 84 -21.40 27.03 7.79
N ALA A 85 -20.13 27.36 7.56
CA ALA A 85 -19.70 28.69 7.18
C ALA A 85 -19.78 28.98 5.66
N GLY A 86 -20.29 28.03 4.86
CA GLY A 86 -20.49 28.16 3.42
C GLY A 86 -19.21 28.10 2.60
N ARG A 87 -18.14 27.48 3.11
CA ARG A 87 -16.86 27.30 2.41
C ARG A 87 -16.74 25.85 1.91
N TYR A 88 -16.45 25.69 0.61
CA TYR A 88 -16.41 24.41 -0.12
C TYR A 88 -15.07 24.22 -0.82
#